data_AF-A0A838QY21-F1
#
_entry.id   AF-A0A838QY21-F1
#
_cell.length_a   1.000
_cell.length_b   1.000
_cell.length_c   1.000
_cell.angle_alpha   90.00
_cell.angle_beta   90.00
_cell.angle_gamma   90.00
#
_symmetry.space_group_name_H-M   'P 1'
#
loop_
_entity.id
_entity.type
_entity.pdbx_description
1 polymer ?
#
loop_
_entity_poly.entity_id
_entity_poly.type
_entity_poly.pdbx_seq_one_letter_code
_entity_poly.pdbx_strand_id
1 'polypeptide(L)'
;MNLAALLLAAALVLDGEAANRDIAAHPPAVQPFLRYASTQRIAAEDQAAAARALALVVASASPQPIIERATPQPIGPTLYRLNLLDLQIRPQDWDFIVRDYPYSAVVPARVVRADWLALELSDCQENPDAYYRIVYGGRIPKTRDEALKLLGVSADPGERVGIIAGESGVSKTRVRYIEKRPMTGRGGWAWGTRDVLKLDNNADPLEHPAGDFKHDGEEWIIGRLKYSSARRVTGALQVYFLANGQGQIVQRAPVDLVEDFGEFRGLREIRNAGSCIGCHDNGLNLPSKDEFLGLLDSGVRRIEQYGEARDRLEAFFYSDLGKDFRRANEDYAAAVNLVCGCTGEEAAAAFKAAVDRYDAPLDLERAALESYVTAETLAQTIALASASGGKLPARIIGLTAGGTCPRSAWEADWLAVRNELYRWGKLK
;
A
#
# COMPACT_ATOMS: atom_id res chain seq x y z
N MET A 1 1.04 41.08 25.81
CA MET A 1 0.84 39.71 25.28
C MET A 1 -0.42 39.72 24.42
N ASN A 2 -0.30 39.48 23.12
CA ASN A 2 -1.40 39.66 22.18
C ASN A 2 -2.37 38.48 22.27
N LEU A 3 -3.66 38.74 22.51
CA LEU A 3 -4.72 37.74 22.68
C LEU A 3 -4.87 36.84 21.42
N ALA A 4 -4.54 37.38 20.24
CA ALA A 4 -4.50 36.64 18.98
C ALA A 4 -3.40 35.55 18.92
N ALA A 5 -2.27 35.75 19.60
CA ALA A 5 -1.21 34.75 19.69
C ALA A 5 -1.56 33.61 20.66
N LEU A 6 -2.33 33.90 21.71
CA LEU A 6 -2.89 32.87 22.60
C LEU A 6 -4.05 32.10 21.95
N LEU A 7 -4.87 32.75 21.11
CA LEU A 7 -5.99 32.10 20.43
C LEU A 7 -5.57 31.23 19.24
N LEU A 8 -4.48 31.55 18.54
CA LEU A 8 -3.88 30.61 17.56
C LEU A 8 -3.18 29.42 18.23
N ALA A 9 -2.64 29.60 19.43
CA ALA A 9 -2.00 28.53 20.20
C ALA A 9 -3.01 27.59 20.90
N ALA A 10 -4.26 28.02 21.11
CA ALA A 10 -5.25 27.27 21.89
C ALA A 10 -6.11 26.27 21.08
N ALA A 11 -6.09 26.32 19.75
CA ALA A 11 -6.92 25.43 18.90
C ALA A 11 -6.12 24.34 18.17
N LEU A 12 -4.80 24.42 18.13
CA LEU A 12 -3.93 23.34 17.67
C LEU A 12 -3.28 22.72 18.90
N VAL A 13 -4.01 21.80 19.55
CA VAL A 13 -3.30 20.74 20.26
C VAL A 13 -2.41 20.09 19.20
N LEU A 14 -1.10 20.30 19.30
CA LEU A 14 -0.16 19.56 18.46
C LEU A 14 -0.45 18.09 18.71
N ASP A 15 -0.66 17.31 17.64
CA ASP A 15 -1.03 15.90 17.77
C ASP A 15 -0.07 15.11 18.67
N GLY A 16 1.17 15.60 18.88
CA GLY A 16 2.10 15.08 19.87
C GLY A 16 1.62 15.17 21.33
N GLU A 17 0.96 16.25 21.74
CA GLU A 17 0.37 16.36 23.08
C GLU A 17 -0.86 15.47 23.26
N ALA A 18 -1.72 15.42 22.24
CA ALA A 18 -2.87 14.51 22.23
C ALA A 18 -2.41 13.04 22.33
N ALA A 19 -1.36 12.68 21.59
CA ALA A 19 -0.73 11.37 21.69
C ALA A 19 -0.19 11.09 23.10
N ASN A 20 0.51 12.03 23.72
CA ASN A 20 1.02 11.85 25.10
C ASN A 20 -0.09 11.65 26.12
N ARG A 21 -1.21 12.38 26.00
CA ARG A 21 -2.38 12.20 26.86
C ARG A 21 -3.05 10.85 26.65
N ASP A 22 -3.19 10.42 25.39
CA ASP A 22 -3.75 9.11 25.06
C ASP A 22 -2.86 7.97 25.59
N ILE A 23 -1.53 8.06 25.47
CA ILE A 23 -0.61 7.10 26.08
C ILE A 23 -0.81 7.01 27.60
N ALA A 24 -0.85 8.16 28.28
CA ALA A 24 -1.00 8.21 29.73
C ALA A 24 -2.32 7.61 30.23
N ALA A 25 -3.36 7.60 29.37
CA ALA A 25 -4.65 6.98 29.67
C ALA A 25 -4.66 5.44 29.56
N HIS A 26 -3.60 4.82 29.02
CA HIS A 26 -3.49 3.37 28.86
C HIS A 26 -2.61 2.72 29.94
N PRO A 27 -2.82 1.43 30.25
CA PRO A 27 -1.98 0.69 31.18
C PRO A 27 -0.49 0.73 30.78
N PRO A 28 0.47 0.81 31.74
CA PRO A 28 1.90 0.87 31.43
C PRO A 28 2.41 -0.26 30.52
N ALA A 29 1.79 -1.44 30.58
CA ALA A 29 2.13 -2.57 29.72
C ALA A 29 1.81 -2.36 28.23
N VAL A 30 0.85 -1.46 27.90
CA VAL A 30 0.41 -1.18 26.53
C VAL A 30 1.15 0.03 25.94
N GLN A 31 1.53 0.99 26.78
CA GLN A 31 2.17 2.24 26.35
C GLN A 31 3.34 2.07 25.37
N PRO A 32 4.25 1.08 25.52
CA PRO A 32 5.35 0.87 24.58
C PRO A 32 4.93 0.48 23.15
N PHE A 33 3.68 0.07 22.96
CA PHE A 33 3.11 -0.39 21.70
C PHE A 33 2.22 0.65 21.02
N LEU A 34 2.00 1.81 21.65
CA LEU A 34 1.19 2.86 21.05
C LEU A 34 2.05 3.71 20.11
N ARG A 35 1.57 3.85 18.88
CA ARG A 35 2.12 4.70 17.82
C ARG A 35 1.00 5.52 17.22
N TYR A 36 1.34 6.56 16.47
CA TYR A 36 0.35 7.49 15.96
C TYR A 36 0.65 7.93 14.54
N ALA A 37 -0.41 8.11 13.76
CA ALA A 37 -0.37 8.76 12.46
C ALA A 37 -1.25 10.01 12.50
N SER A 38 -0.80 11.08 11.84
CA SER A 38 -1.43 12.39 11.86
C SER A 38 -1.74 12.90 10.46
N THR A 39 -2.93 13.46 10.28
CA THR A 39 -3.34 14.22 9.10
C THR A 39 -3.26 15.74 9.33
N GLN A 40 -2.75 16.20 10.48
CA GLN A 40 -2.72 17.63 10.85
C GLN A 40 -1.90 18.49 9.89
N ARG A 41 -0.94 17.89 9.16
CA ARG A 41 -0.08 18.56 8.17
C ARG A 41 -0.59 18.45 6.74
N ILE A 42 -1.83 18.02 6.58
CA ILE A 42 -2.52 17.85 5.31
C ILE A 42 -3.62 18.91 5.26
N ALA A 43 -3.82 19.51 4.07
CA ALA A 43 -4.88 20.50 3.85
C ALA A 43 -6.24 19.93 4.29
N ALA A 44 -7.10 20.76 4.87
CA ALA A 44 -8.29 20.28 5.57
C ALA A 44 -9.23 19.46 4.66
N GLU A 45 -9.39 19.89 3.42
CA GLU A 45 -10.12 19.24 2.34
C GLU A 45 -9.62 17.83 2.01
N ASP A 46 -8.37 17.55 2.34
CA ASP A 46 -7.64 16.34 1.96
C ASP A 46 -7.44 15.35 3.12
N GLN A 47 -7.69 15.78 4.36
CA GLN A 47 -7.47 14.98 5.57
C GLN A 47 -8.29 13.68 5.57
N ALA A 48 -9.53 13.74 5.07
CA ALA A 48 -10.40 12.57 5.00
C ALA A 48 -9.87 11.51 4.02
N ALA A 49 -9.36 11.93 2.86
CA ALA A 49 -8.76 11.03 1.89
C ALA A 49 -7.50 10.37 2.46
N ALA A 50 -6.64 11.14 3.12
CA ALA A 50 -5.44 10.61 3.77
C ALA A 50 -5.76 9.62 4.92
N ALA A 51 -6.81 9.89 5.70
CA ALA A 51 -7.27 8.97 6.74
C ALA A 51 -7.79 7.64 6.16
N ARG A 52 -8.53 7.67 5.06
CA ARG A 52 -8.99 6.47 4.34
C ARG A 52 -7.81 5.68 3.77
N ALA A 53 -6.87 6.35 3.14
CA ALA A 53 -5.65 5.73 2.62
C ALA A 53 -4.87 5.02 3.73
N LEU A 54 -4.66 5.70 4.86
CA LEU A 54 -4.03 5.12 6.04
C LEU A 54 -4.78 3.88 6.55
N ALA A 55 -6.11 3.97 6.69
CA ALA A 55 -6.93 2.87 7.18
C ALA A 55 -6.84 1.65 6.26
N LEU A 56 -6.99 1.84 4.94
CA LEU A 56 -6.87 0.78 3.94
C LEU A 56 -5.52 0.08 4.03
N VAL A 57 -4.42 0.85 3.93
CA VAL A 57 -3.07 0.29 3.86
C VAL A 57 -2.69 -0.44 5.15
N VAL A 58 -2.95 0.17 6.31
CA VAL A 58 -2.62 -0.46 7.61
C VAL A 58 -3.45 -1.71 7.85
N ALA A 59 -4.77 -1.66 7.60
CA ALA A 59 -5.63 -2.81 7.86
C ALA A 59 -5.36 -3.98 6.89
N SER A 60 -5.01 -3.69 5.64
CA SER A 60 -4.62 -4.69 4.64
C SER A 60 -3.30 -5.36 5.01
N ALA A 61 -2.28 -4.58 5.35
CA ALA A 61 -0.97 -5.13 5.71
C ALA A 61 -1.02 -5.93 7.04
N SER A 62 -1.83 -5.47 8.01
CA SER A 62 -1.91 -6.08 9.34
C SER A 62 -2.31 -7.57 9.31
N PRO A 63 -1.59 -8.44 10.06
CA PRO A 63 -1.99 -9.82 10.25
C PRO A 63 -3.26 -10.06 11.07
N GLN A 64 -3.77 -9.02 11.74
CA GLN A 64 -4.93 -9.11 12.60
C GLN A 64 -6.20 -9.42 11.79
N PRO A 65 -6.93 -10.53 12.10
CA PRO A 65 -8.20 -10.82 11.44
C PRO A 65 -9.38 -9.98 11.97
N ILE A 66 -9.31 -9.43 13.18
CA ILE A 66 -10.37 -8.56 13.75
C ILE A 66 -10.23 -7.15 13.19
N ILE A 67 -11.20 -6.68 12.41
CA ILE A 67 -11.12 -5.37 11.74
C ILE A 67 -10.98 -4.22 12.73
N GLU A 68 -11.71 -4.26 13.84
CA GLU A 68 -11.68 -3.23 14.87
C GLU A 68 -10.29 -3.08 15.50
N ARG A 69 -9.48 -4.14 15.45
CA ARG A 69 -8.09 -4.17 15.95
C ARG A 69 -7.06 -3.92 14.84
N ALA A 70 -7.42 -4.16 13.59
CA ALA A 70 -6.59 -3.92 12.41
C ALA A 70 -6.66 -2.46 11.91
N THR A 71 -7.68 -1.71 12.31
CA THR A 71 -7.95 -0.36 11.81
C THR A 71 -7.35 0.70 12.74
N PRO A 72 -6.69 1.75 12.22
CA PRO A 72 -6.27 2.91 13.01
C PRO A 72 -7.45 3.54 13.76
N GLN A 73 -7.27 3.83 15.05
CA GLN A 73 -8.34 4.33 15.91
C GLN A 73 -8.28 5.87 16.02
N PRO A 74 -9.34 6.61 15.65
CA PRO A 74 -9.33 8.06 15.79
C PRO A 74 -9.33 8.48 17.26
N ILE A 75 -8.39 9.35 17.64
CA ILE A 75 -8.27 9.95 18.99
C ILE A 75 -8.73 11.42 18.97
N GLY A 76 -8.76 12.01 17.79
CA GLY A 76 -9.21 13.37 17.53
C GLY A 76 -9.48 13.57 16.04
N PRO A 77 -9.65 14.82 15.57
CA PRO A 77 -9.96 15.10 14.16
C PRO A 77 -8.81 14.71 13.22
N THR A 78 -7.57 14.83 13.68
CA THR A 78 -6.36 14.65 12.86
C THR A 78 -5.45 13.53 13.32
N LEU A 79 -5.75 12.88 14.45
CA LEU A 79 -4.85 11.93 15.10
C LEU A 79 -5.44 10.52 15.16
N TYR A 80 -4.67 9.54 14.71
CA TYR A 80 -5.03 8.14 14.65
C TYR A 80 -4.03 7.30 15.43
N ARG A 81 -4.51 6.51 16.39
CA ARG A 81 -3.72 5.56 17.18
C ARG A 81 -3.55 4.25 16.44
N LEU A 82 -2.32 3.78 16.45
CA LEU A 82 -1.88 2.47 15.96
C LEU A 82 -1.38 1.69 17.19
N ASN A 83 -2.15 0.70 17.64
CA ASN A 83 -1.71 -0.19 18.69
C ASN A 83 -1.00 -1.39 18.07
N LEU A 84 0.32 -1.45 18.18
CA LEU A 84 1.13 -2.50 17.55
C LEU A 84 0.76 -3.91 18.02
N LEU A 85 0.29 -4.09 19.27
CA LEU A 85 -0.21 -5.38 19.75
C LEU A 85 -1.48 -5.82 19.02
N ASP A 86 -2.41 -4.88 18.82
CA ASP A 86 -3.66 -5.15 18.12
C ASP A 86 -3.42 -5.38 16.63
N LEU A 87 -2.52 -4.61 16.03
CA LEU A 87 -2.10 -4.77 14.64
C LEU A 87 -1.26 -6.03 14.41
N GLN A 88 -0.78 -6.69 15.47
CA GLN A 88 0.18 -7.79 15.43
C GLN A 88 1.50 -7.41 14.72
N ILE A 89 1.95 -6.18 14.95
CA ILE A 89 3.21 -5.64 14.44
C ILE A 89 4.24 -5.67 15.57
N ARG A 90 5.44 -6.16 15.29
CA ARG A 90 6.52 -6.16 16.28
C ARG A 90 7.07 -4.74 16.42
N PRO A 91 7.38 -4.25 17.63
CA PRO A 91 7.98 -2.93 17.81
C PRO A 91 9.23 -2.70 16.96
N GLN A 92 10.07 -3.72 16.78
CA GLN A 92 11.30 -3.61 15.97
C GLN A 92 11.01 -3.41 14.48
N ASP A 93 9.91 -3.97 13.96
CA ASP A 93 9.51 -3.74 12.57
C ASP A 93 8.97 -2.32 12.38
N TRP A 94 8.19 -1.82 13.36
CA TRP A 94 7.78 -0.42 13.36
C TRP A 94 8.97 0.52 13.39
N ASP A 95 9.92 0.27 14.29
CA ASP A 95 11.12 1.10 14.42
C ASP A 95 11.96 1.08 13.13
N PHE A 96 12.00 -0.05 12.41
CA PHE A 96 12.59 -0.12 11.06
C PHE A 96 11.86 0.78 10.06
N ILE A 97 10.52 0.72 10.02
CA ILE A 97 9.71 1.50 9.08
C ILE A 97 9.92 3.00 9.30
N VAL A 98 9.94 3.46 10.55
CA VAL A 98 10.02 4.90 10.86
C VAL A 98 11.43 5.45 11.04
N ARG A 99 12.48 4.64 10.81
CA ARG A 99 13.86 5.06 11.04
C ARG A 99 14.28 6.23 10.14
N ASP A 100 13.75 6.26 8.92
CA ASP A 100 14.08 7.24 7.88
C ASP A 100 13.01 8.35 7.79
N TYR A 101 12.11 8.43 8.78
CA TYR A 101 11.05 9.44 8.80
C TYR A 101 11.63 10.86 8.80
N PRO A 102 11.41 11.66 7.74
CA PRO A 102 12.17 12.90 7.53
C PRO A 102 11.71 14.06 8.45
N TYR A 103 10.54 13.91 9.08
CA TYR A 103 9.88 14.99 9.82
C TYR A 103 10.02 14.90 11.35
N SER A 104 11.08 14.25 11.84
CA SER A 104 11.38 14.17 13.26
C SER A 104 12.88 14.15 13.50
N ALA A 105 13.35 14.93 14.48
CA ALA A 105 14.71 14.79 15.02
C ALA A 105 14.83 13.65 16.04
N VAL A 106 13.69 13.10 16.49
CA VAL A 106 13.62 11.98 17.44
C VAL A 106 13.29 10.71 16.68
N VAL A 107 14.12 9.68 16.85
CA VAL A 107 13.96 8.35 16.24
C VAL A 107 13.86 7.30 17.36
N PRO A 108 12.85 6.41 17.35
CA PRO A 108 11.72 6.38 16.43
C PRO A 108 10.74 7.53 16.67
N ALA A 109 10.18 8.10 15.59
CA ALA A 109 9.15 9.11 15.70
C ALA A 109 7.87 8.53 16.30
N ARG A 110 7.29 9.23 17.29
CA ARG A 110 6.06 8.79 17.96
C ARG A 110 4.81 9.04 17.13
N VAL A 111 4.77 10.20 16.48
CA VAL A 111 3.71 10.62 15.57
C VAL A 111 4.34 10.78 14.20
N VAL A 112 3.85 10.01 13.23
CA VAL A 112 4.23 10.14 11.82
C VAL A 112 3.10 10.75 11.01
N ARG A 113 3.39 11.17 9.79
CA ARG A 113 2.37 11.66 8.86
C ARG A 113 1.61 10.47 8.26
N ALA A 114 0.30 10.60 8.14
CA ALA A 114 -0.56 9.53 7.62
C ALA A 114 -0.33 9.24 6.13
N ASP A 115 -0.18 10.28 5.31
CA ASP A 115 0.11 10.16 3.88
C ASP A 115 1.50 9.54 3.62
N TRP A 116 2.52 9.98 4.36
CA TRP A 116 3.85 9.36 4.35
C TRP A 116 3.79 7.87 4.72
N LEU A 117 3.13 7.51 5.82
CA LEU A 117 3.07 6.11 6.25
C LEU A 117 2.31 5.24 5.22
N ALA A 118 1.26 5.76 4.61
CA ALA A 118 0.55 5.05 3.55
C ALA A 118 1.49 4.79 2.34
N LEU A 119 2.32 5.75 1.96
CA LEU A 119 3.32 5.59 0.91
C LEU A 119 4.40 4.56 1.29
N GLU A 120 5.01 4.67 2.47
CA GLU A 120 6.06 3.73 2.93
C GLU A 120 5.59 2.27 2.98
N LEU A 121 4.32 2.06 3.27
CA LEU A 121 3.71 0.74 3.32
C LEU A 121 3.14 0.28 1.97
N SER A 122 3.26 1.08 0.92
CA SER A 122 2.76 0.75 -0.42
C SER A 122 3.80 0.89 -1.54
N ASP A 123 4.96 1.52 -1.31
CA ASP A 123 6.07 1.53 -2.27
C ASP A 123 7.28 0.77 -1.73
N CYS A 124 7.37 -0.53 -2.06
CA CYS A 124 8.51 -1.36 -1.69
C CYS A 124 9.78 -1.01 -2.48
N GLN A 125 9.79 -0.01 -3.36
CA GLN A 125 11.03 0.47 -3.96
C GLN A 125 11.78 1.44 -3.03
N GLU A 126 11.06 2.32 -2.33
CA GLU A 126 11.65 3.29 -1.39
C GLU A 126 12.05 2.60 -0.08
N ASN A 127 11.20 1.69 0.41
CA ASN A 127 11.44 0.95 1.64
C ASN A 127 11.19 -0.56 1.43
N PRO A 128 12.15 -1.29 0.84
CA PRO A 128 11.96 -2.66 0.34
C PRO A 128 11.41 -3.69 1.31
N ASP A 129 11.59 -3.44 2.59
CA ASP A 129 11.20 -4.37 3.63
C ASP A 129 9.97 -3.90 4.42
N ALA A 130 9.58 -2.62 4.38
CA ALA A 130 8.58 -2.05 5.28
C ALA A 130 7.24 -2.79 5.21
N TYR A 131 6.68 -2.89 4.01
CA TYR A 131 5.44 -3.60 3.75
C TYR A 131 5.55 -5.09 4.13
N TYR A 132 6.60 -5.77 3.68
CA TYR A 132 6.78 -7.20 3.93
C TYR A 132 7.01 -7.54 5.40
N ARG A 133 7.66 -6.67 6.17
CA ARG A 133 7.79 -6.84 7.62
C ARG A 133 6.44 -6.88 8.30
N ILE A 134 5.48 -6.05 7.89
CA ILE A 134 4.14 -6.09 8.46
C ILE A 134 3.39 -7.34 8.00
N VAL A 135 3.31 -7.56 6.69
CA VAL A 135 2.51 -8.64 6.08
C VAL A 135 2.92 -10.01 6.61
N TYR A 136 4.23 -10.26 6.70
CA TYR A 136 4.80 -11.57 7.03
C TYR A 136 5.29 -11.67 8.49
N GLY A 137 4.85 -10.77 9.38
CA GLY A 137 5.24 -10.80 10.79
C GLY A 137 6.76 -10.72 11.00
N GLY A 138 7.43 -9.97 10.12
CA GLY A 138 8.84 -9.69 10.16
C GLY A 138 9.75 -10.75 9.54
N ARG A 139 9.17 -11.77 8.90
CA ARG A 139 9.88 -12.80 8.12
C ARG A 139 9.78 -12.46 6.65
N ILE A 140 10.80 -11.80 6.10
CA ILE A 140 10.77 -11.33 4.73
C ILE A 140 11.04 -12.51 3.78
N PRO A 141 10.07 -12.94 2.96
CA PRO A 141 10.27 -14.06 2.06
C PRO A 141 11.25 -13.69 0.94
N LYS A 142 12.09 -14.64 0.54
CA LYS A 142 13.00 -14.48 -0.60
C LYS A 142 12.43 -15.05 -1.90
N THR A 143 11.52 -16.00 -1.79
CA THR A 143 10.91 -16.68 -2.92
C THR A 143 9.38 -16.67 -2.83
N ARG A 144 8.73 -16.81 -3.98
CA ARG A 144 7.28 -17.02 -4.11
C ARG A 144 6.82 -18.14 -3.19
N ASP A 145 7.48 -19.29 -3.20
CA ASP A 145 7.03 -20.46 -2.41
C ASP A 145 7.17 -20.21 -0.91
N GLU A 146 8.18 -19.45 -0.47
CA GLU A 146 8.28 -18.99 0.91
C GLU A 146 7.14 -18.03 1.27
N ALA A 147 6.85 -17.04 0.41
CA ALA A 147 5.77 -16.07 0.61
C ALA A 147 4.40 -16.76 0.71
N LEU A 148 4.09 -17.63 -0.25
CA LEU A 148 2.86 -18.44 -0.27
C LEU A 148 2.73 -19.30 0.99
N LYS A 149 3.81 -19.97 1.40
CA LYS A 149 3.82 -20.77 2.63
C LYS A 149 3.58 -19.93 3.88
N LEU A 150 4.20 -18.75 3.98
CA LEU A 150 4.02 -17.85 5.12
C LEU A 150 2.61 -17.29 5.22
N LEU A 151 1.95 -17.10 4.08
CA LEU A 151 0.55 -16.66 4.01
C LEU A 151 -0.44 -17.81 4.16
N GLY A 152 0.04 -19.06 4.21
CA GLY A 152 -0.80 -20.24 4.35
C GLY A 152 -1.56 -20.56 3.07
N VAL A 153 -0.91 -20.48 1.92
CA VAL A 153 -1.45 -20.93 0.63
C VAL A 153 -1.07 -22.39 0.39
N SER A 154 -2.03 -23.21 -0.08
CA SER A 154 -1.80 -24.62 -0.38
C SER A 154 -0.77 -24.78 -1.50
N ALA A 155 0.15 -25.72 -1.31
CA ALA A 155 1.10 -26.13 -2.33
C ALA A 155 0.53 -27.22 -3.26
N ASP A 156 -0.61 -27.82 -2.91
CA ASP A 156 -1.19 -28.95 -3.63
C ASP A 156 -1.57 -28.55 -5.07
N PRO A 157 -0.94 -29.15 -6.10
CA PRO A 157 -1.30 -28.89 -7.49
C PRO A 157 -2.69 -29.37 -7.87
N GLY A 158 -3.27 -30.35 -7.15
CA GLY A 158 -4.58 -30.92 -7.45
C GLY A 158 -5.77 -30.02 -7.08
N GLU A 159 -5.54 -28.99 -6.25
CA GLU A 159 -6.59 -28.07 -5.81
C GLU A 159 -6.58 -26.74 -6.57
N ARG A 160 -5.76 -26.64 -7.63
CA ARG A 160 -5.64 -25.42 -8.43
C ARG A 160 -6.76 -25.35 -9.45
N VAL A 161 -7.29 -24.16 -9.64
CA VAL A 161 -8.25 -23.84 -10.72
C VAL A 161 -7.82 -22.55 -11.39
N GLY A 162 -8.19 -22.34 -12.64
CA GLY A 162 -7.74 -21.14 -13.33
C GLY A 162 -8.05 -21.10 -14.81
N ILE A 163 -7.41 -20.15 -15.49
CA ILE A 163 -7.76 -19.71 -16.83
C ILE A 163 -6.51 -19.23 -17.55
N ILE A 164 -6.50 -19.41 -18.87
CA ILE A 164 -5.56 -18.71 -19.75
C ILE A 164 -6.31 -17.49 -20.29
N ALA A 165 -6.03 -16.35 -19.67
CA ALA A 165 -6.68 -15.09 -19.98
C ALA A 165 -6.15 -14.54 -21.31
N GLY A 166 -7.04 -14.40 -22.28
CA GLY A 166 -6.81 -13.60 -23.49
C GLY A 166 -7.21 -12.17 -23.24
N GLU A 167 -6.53 -11.23 -23.91
CA GLU A 167 -6.81 -9.79 -23.85
C GLU A 167 -6.53 -9.10 -22.52
N SER A 168 -5.60 -9.61 -21.72
CA SER A 168 -5.17 -8.95 -20.48
C SER A 168 -4.90 -7.46 -20.68
N GLY A 169 -5.43 -6.66 -19.76
CA GLY A 169 -5.28 -5.20 -19.75
C GLY A 169 -3.93 -4.70 -19.25
N VAL A 170 -3.05 -5.58 -18.74
CA VAL A 170 -1.73 -5.19 -18.19
C VAL A 170 -0.54 -5.90 -18.86
N SER A 171 -0.71 -7.13 -19.34
CA SER A 171 0.37 -7.88 -20.02
C SER A 171 0.63 -7.36 -21.42
N LYS A 172 1.91 -7.24 -21.81
CA LYS A 172 2.30 -6.80 -23.15
C LYS A 172 1.96 -7.80 -24.25
N THR A 173 1.97 -9.09 -23.95
CA THR A 173 1.51 -10.14 -24.89
C THR A 173 -0.01 -10.28 -24.90
N ARG A 174 -0.70 -9.64 -23.94
CA ARG A 174 -2.13 -9.76 -23.67
C ARG A 174 -2.60 -11.15 -23.25
N VAL A 175 -1.69 -12.12 -23.12
CA VAL A 175 -1.98 -13.48 -22.65
C VAL A 175 -1.37 -13.66 -21.27
N ARG A 176 -2.14 -14.21 -20.33
CA ARG A 176 -1.66 -14.52 -18.97
C ARG A 176 -2.23 -15.84 -18.49
N TYR A 177 -1.43 -16.62 -17.79
CA TYR A 177 -1.93 -17.76 -17.02
C TYR A 177 -2.36 -17.28 -15.64
N ILE A 178 -3.58 -17.58 -15.24
CA ILE A 178 -4.13 -17.17 -13.94
C ILE A 178 -4.52 -18.43 -13.19
N GLU A 179 -4.08 -18.53 -11.94
CA GLU A 179 -4.43 -19.64 -11.04
C GLU A 179 -4.96 -19.14 -9.70
N LYS A 180 -5.97 -19.83 -9.20
CA LYS A 180 -6.40 -19.77 -7.82
C LYS A 180 -5.79 -20.95 -7.08
N ARG A 181 -5.31 -20.69 -5.86
CA ARG A 181 -4.92 -21.72 -4.89
C ARG A 181 -5.77 -21.59 -3.62
N PRO A 182 -6.15 -22.70 -2.98
CA PRO A 182 -6.83 -22.63 -1.70
C PRO A 182 -5.86 -22.23 -0.59
N MET A 183 -6.42 -21.72 0.50
CA MET A 183 -5.69 -21.39 1.71
C MET A 183 -5.65 -22.59 2.66
N THR A 184 -4.50 -22.89 3.24
CA THR A 184 -4.36 -23.83 4.36
C THR A 184 -4.88 -23.15 5.64
N GLY A 185 -6.03 -23.58 6.15
CA GLY A 185 -6.56 -23.11 7.43
C GLY A 185 -7.59 -21.98 7.33
N ARG A 186 -7.30 -20.80 7.90
CA ARG A 186 -8.30 -19.74 8.19
C ARG A 186 -8.77 -18.98 6.94
N GLY A 187 -9.49 -19.66 6.04
CA GLY A 187 -10.27 -19.06 4.94
C GLY A 187 -9.49 -18.11 4.04
N GLY A 188 -10.21 -17.27 3.29
CA GLY A 188 -9.63 -16.36 2.31
C GLY A 188 -9.45 -17.00 0.92
N TRP A 189 -8.58 -16.40 0.12
CA TRP A 189 -8.31 -16.83 -1.25
C TRP A 189 -6.92 -16.38 -1.69
N ALA A 190 -6.32 -17.08 -2.66
CA ALA A 190 -5.04 -16.73 -3.26
C ALA A 190 -5.13 -16.84 -4.78
N TRP A 191 -4.82 -15.76 -5.48
CA TRP A 191 -4.73 -15.72 -6.94
C TRP A 191 -3.32 -15.36 -7.36
N GLY A 192 -2.79 -16.11 -8.31
CA GLY A 192 -1.49 -15.92 -8.91
C GLY A 192 -1.64 -15.75 -10.41
N THR A 193 -0.72 -15.00 -10.99
CA THR A 193 -0.60 -14.82 -12.44
C THR A 193 0.80 -15.20 -12.89
N ARG A 194 0.94 -15.60 -14.15
CA ARG A 194 2.23 -15.80 -14.79
C ARG A 194 2.23 -15.15 -16.16
N ASP A 195 3.24 -14.31 -16.37
CA ASP A 195 3.39 -13.48 -17.55
C ASP A 195 4.65 -13.86 -18.34
N VAL A 196 4.61 -13.58 -19.64
CA VAL A 196 5.71 -13.87 -20.57
C VAL A 196 6.03 -12.65 -21.41
N LEU A 197 7.32 -12.42 -21.67
CA LEU A 197 7.79 -11.36 -22.57
C LEU A 197 7.44 -11.67 -24.03
N LYS A 198 7.37 -12.97 -24.38
CA LYS A 198 7.13 -13.44 -25.73
C LYS A 198 6.38 -14.77 -25.71
N LEU A 199 5.38 -14.88 -26.57
CA LEU A 199 4.72 -16.15 -26.86
C LEU A 199 5.55 -16.94 -27.88
N ASP A 200 5.93 -18.14 -27.50
CA ASP A 200 6.54 -19.16 -28.35
C ASP A 200 6.22 -20.55 -27.78
N ASN A 201 6.63 -21.61 -28.48
CA ASN A 201 6.32 -22.98 -28.07
C ASN A 201 6.79 -23.37 -26.67
N ASN A 202 7.71 -22.63 -26.02
CA ASN A 202 8.19 -22.94 -24.66
C ASN A 202 7.53 -22.07 -23.58
N ALA A 203 6.98 -20.93 -23.96
CA ALA A 203 6.47 -19.91 -23.05
C ALA A 203 4.96 -19.69 -23.18
N ASP A 204 4.34 -20.10 -24.28
CA ASP A 204 2.90 -19.92 -24.45
C ASP A 204 2.11 -20.87 -23.52
N PRO A 205 1.28 -20.35 -22.61
CA PRO A 205 0.49 -21.19 -21.72
C PRO A 205 -0.55 -22.04 -22.46
N LEU A 206 -0.96 -21.70 -23.69
CA LEU A 206 -1.81 -22.57 -24.50
C LEU A 206 -1.05 -23.83 -24.93
N GLU A 207 0.26 -23.72 -25.14
CA GLU A 207 1.14 -24.85 -25.46
C GLU A 207 1.37 -25.77 -24.26
N HIS A 208 1.33 -25.20 -23.04
CA HIS A 208 1.56 -25.90 -21.76
C HIS A 208 0.46 -25.56 -20.74
N PRO A 209 -0.80 -25.99 -20.99
CA PRO A 209 -1.95 -25.63 -20.17
C PRO A 209 -1.91 -26.24 -18.76
N ALA A 210 -1.01 -27.19 -18.50
CA ALA A 210 -0.73 -27.71 -17.15
C ALA A 210 0.09 -26.73 -16.29
N GLY A 211 0.56 -25.62 -16.87
CA GLY A 211 1.31 -24.59 -16.20
C GLY A 211 2.82 -24.84 -16.12
N ASP A 212 3.34 -25.79 -16.89
CA ASP A 212 4.75 -26.17 -17.00
C ASP A 212 5.48 -25.46 -18.15
N PHE A 213 5.25 -24.15 -18.28
CA PHE A 213 5.94 -23.27 -19.23
C PHE A 213 6.94 -22.33 -18.56
N LYS A 214 7.87 -21.82 -19.38
CA LYS A 214 8.75 -20.72 -18.98
C LYS A 214 7.94 -19.42 -18.90
N HIS A 215 7.96 -18.78 -17.74
CA HIS A 215 7.40 -17.44 -17.53
C HIS A 215 8.49 -16.48 -17.01
N ASP A 216 8.24 -15.18 -17.14
CA ASP A 216 9.22 -14.12 -16.84
C ASP A 216 8.85 -13.32 -15.58
N GLY A 217 7.58 -13.37 -15.15
CA GLY A 217 7.15 -12.76 -13.90
C GLY A 217 5.78 -13.26 -13.42
N GLU A 218 5.49 -12.94 -12.18
CA GLU A 218 4.28 -13.33 -11.47
C GLU A 218 3.79 -12.19 -10.56
N GLU A 219 2.48 -12.04 -10.47
CA GLU A 219 1.80 -11.28 -9.42
C GLU A 219 0.93 -12.22 -8.59
N TRP A 220 0.97 -12.04 -7.27
CA TRP A 220 0.15 -12.78 -6.33
C TRP A 220 -0.69 -11.84 -5.47
N ILE A 221 -2.00 -12.10 -5.42
CA ILE A 221 -3.00 -11.36 -4.66
C ILE A 221 -3.67 -12.31 -3.68
N ILE A 222 -3.52 -12.03 -2.39
CA ILE A 222 -4.00 -12.90 -1.31
C ILE A 222 -5.05 -12.16 -0.50
N GLY A 223 -6.29 -12.63 -0.56
CA GLY A 223 -7.39 -12.16 0.26
C GLY A 223 -7.30 -12.77 1.66
N ARG A 224 -6.88 -11.97 2.63
CA ARG A 224 -6.81 -12.37 4.03
C ARG A 224 -8.15 -12.16 4.70
N LEU A 225 -8.71 -13.22 5.29
CA LEU A 225 -9.97 -13.15 6.00
C LEU A 225 -9.91 -12.07 7.11
N LYS A 226 -10.90 -11.19 7.07
CA LYS A 226 -11.17 -10.18 8.08
C LYS A 226 -12.60 -10.38 8.61
N TYR A 227 -12.80 -10.11 9.89
CA TYR A 227 -14.13 -10.15 10.48
C TYR A 227 -14.35 -8.98 11.43
N SER A 228 -15.56 -8.45 11.41
CA SER A 228 -16.05 -7.50 12.41
C SER A 228 -16.97 -8.23 13.37
N SER A 229 -16.55 -8.38 14.62
CA SER A 229 -17.43 -8.96 15.65
C SER A 229 -18.60 -8.04 15.98
N ALA A 230 -18.38 -6.72 15.91
CA ALA A 230 -19.42 -5.74 16.20
C ALA A 230 -20.53 -5.74 15.15
N ARG A 231 -20.17 -5.86 13.86
CA ARG A 231 -21.13 -5.84 12.74
C ARG A 231 -21.54 -7.22 12.25
N ARG A 232 -20.89 -8.29 12.72
CA ARG A 232 -21.12 -9.69 12.31
C ARG A 232 -20.94 -9.91 10.80
N VAL A 233 -19.97 -9.21 10.22
CA VAL A 233 -19.62 -9.30 8.79
C VAL A 233 -18.23 -9.90 8.66
N THR A 234 -18.07 -10.80 7.70
CA THR A 234 -16.79 -11.31 7.22
C THR A 234 -16.48 -10.70 5.86
N GLY A 235 -15.19 -10.53 5.57
CA GLY A 235 -14.70 -10.12 4.27
C GLY A 235 -13.23 -10.46 4.14
N ALA A 236 -12.54 -9.91 3.15
CA ALA A 236 -11.11 -10.12 2.96
C ALA A 236 -10.39 -8.85 2.53
N LEU A 237 -9.24 -8.54 3.12
CA LEU A 237 -8.37 -7.49 2.60
C LEU A 237 -7.20 -8.11 1.86
N GLN A 238 -6.74 -7.43 0.82
CA GLN A 238 -5.74 -7.94 -0.09
C GLN A 238 -4.33 -7.62 0.39
N VAL A 239 -3.44 -8.58 0.25
CA VAL A 239 -1.98 -8.37 0.29
C VAL A 239 -1.38 -8.89 -1.00
N TYR A 240 -0.25 -8.33 -1.40
CA TYR A 240 0.33 -8.45 -2.72
C TYR A 240 1.81 -8.78 -2.65
N PHE A 241 2.31 -9.54 -3.61
CA PHE A 241 3.74 -9.59 -3.87
C PHE A 241 3.99 -9.93 -5.34
N LEU A 242 5.18 -9.56 -5.81
CA LEU A 242 5.65 -9.87 -7.16
C LEU A 242 6.81 -10.85 -7.09
N ALA A 243 6.91 -11.74 -8.09
CA ALA A 243 8.06 -12.60 -8.27
C ALA A 243 8.54 -12.58 -9.73
N ASN A 244 9.83 -12.79 -9.96
CA ASN A 244 10.37 -12.97 -11.30
C ASN A 244 10.18 -14.42 -11.79
N GLY A 245 10.55 -14.70 -13.05
CA GLY A 245 10.50 -16.06 -13.63
C GLY A 245 11.38 -17.13 -12.94
N GLN A 246 12.21 -16.74 -11.97
CA GLN A 246 12.96 -17.66 -11.10
C GLN A 246 12.26 -17.87 -9.74
N GLY A 247 11.08 -17.28 -9.55
CA GLY A 247 10.33 -17.30 -8.31
C GLY A 247 10.95 -16.45 -7.19
N GLN A 248 11.89 -15.55 -7.48
CA GLN A 248 12.46 -14.65 -6.49
C GLN A 248 11.54 -13.45 -6.28
N ILE A 249 11.36 -13.01 -5.04
CA ILE A 249 10.56 -11.82 -4.74
C ILE A 249 11.25 -10.58 -5.33
N VAL A 250 10.46 -9.76 -6.03
CA VAL A 250 10.90 -8.48 -6.60
C VAL A 250 9.96 -7.37 -6.15
N GLN A 251 10.46 -6.13 -6.15
CA GLN A 251 9.68 -4.96 -5.72
C GLN A 251 8.91 -4.29 -6.85
N ARG A 252 9.31 -4.58 -8.08
CA ARG A 252 8.68 -4.06 -9.30
C ARG A 252 8.69 -5.10 -10.42
N ALA A 253 7.69 -5.02 -11.28
CA ALA A 253 7.68 -5.75 -12.54
C ALA A 253 8.15 -4.83 -13.69
N PRO A 254 8.90 -5.36 -14.67
CA PRO A 254 9.45 -4.54 -15.75
C PRO A 254 8.37 -4.21 -16.81
N VAL A 255 8.45 -3.00 -17.39
CA VAL A 255 7.43 -2.42 -18.29
C VAL A 255 7.28 -3.11 -19.64
N ASP A 256 8.30 -3.87 -20.04
CA ASP A 256 8.29 -4.72 -21.24
C ASP A 256 7.54 -6.05 -21.02
N LEU A 257 7.26 -6.40 -19.76
CA LEU A 257 6.45 -7.55 -19.38
C LEU A 257 4.99 -7.14 -19.10
N VAL A 258 4.79 -6.21 -18.18
CA VAL A 258 3.49 -5.73 -17.71
C VAL A 258 3.54 -4.24 -17.43
N GLU A 259 2.41 -3.56 -17.54
CA GLU A 259 2.33 -2.12 -17.42
C GLU A 259 1.26 -1.65 -16.43
N ASP A 260 1.62 -0.69 -15.57
CA ASP A 260 0.69 0.04 -14.72
C ASP A 260 0.09 1.23 -15.49
N PHE A 261 -1.12 1.05 -16.00
CA PHE A 261 -1.87 2.12 -16.67
C PHE A 261 -2.48 3.15 -15.70
N GLY A 262 -2.50 2.86 -14.39
CA GLY A 262 -2.88 3.81 -13.35
C GLY A 262 -1.73 4.75 -12.94
N GLU A 263 -0.52 4.46 -13.44
CA GLU A 263 0.71 5.20 -13.24
C GLU A 263 0.93 5.56 -11.75
N PHE A 264 1.08 4.55 -10.89
CA PHE A 264 1.42 4.78 -9.49
C PHE A 264 2.69 5.64 -9.38
N ARG A 265 2.57 6.80 -8.73
CA ARG A 265 3.63 7.82 -8.64
C ARG A 265 4.13 8.34 -10.00
N GLY A 266 3.29 8.30 -11.03
CA GLY A 266 3.63 8.73 -12.39
C GLY A 266 4.53 7.76 -13.15
N LEU A 267 4.57 6.48 -12.72
CA LEU A 267 5.45 5.47 -13.29
C LEU A 267 4.66 4.31 -13.88
N ARG A 268 5.08 3.82 -15.05
CA ARG A 268 4.43 2.71 -15.78
C ARG A 268 4.87 1.33 -15.31
N GLU A 269 5.88 1.25 -14.45
CA GLU A 269 6.28 -0.02 -13.82
C GLU A 269 5.30 -0.35 -12.69
N ILE A 270 4.87 -1.62 -12.60
CA ILE A 270 4.04 -2.06 -11.47
C ILE A 270 4.94 -2.13 -10.23
N ARG A 271 4.62 -1.34 -9.20
CA ARG A 271 5.31 -1.34 -7.90
C ARG A 271 4.46 -1.96 -6.83
N ASN A 272 5.02 -2.95 -6.13
CA ASN A 272 4.33 -3.59 -5.02
C ASN A 272 4.32 -2.68 -3.78
N ALA A 273 3.23 -2.50 -3.04
CA ALA A 273 1.85 -2.94 -3.32
C ALA A 273 1.00 -1.83 -3.98
N GLY A 274 1.53 -0.62 -4.14
CA GLY A 274 0.79 0.60 -4.50
C GLY A 274 0.08 0.51 -5.85
N SER A 275 0.74 0.01 -6.89
CA SER A 275 0.11 -0.24 -8.20
C SER A 275 -1.05 -1.22 -8.08
N CYS A 276 -0.88 -2.28 -7.28
CA CYS A 276 -1.92 -3.30 -7.09
C CYS A 276 -3.13 -2.74 -6.33
N ILE A 277 -2.92 -1.90 -5.30
CA ILE A 277 -4.02 -1.23 -4.59
C ILE A 277 -4.82 -0.32 -5.54
N GLY A 278 -4.14 0.39 -6.45
CA GLY A 278 -4.79 1.23 -7.46
C GLY A 278 -5.55 0.44 -8.53
N CYS A 279 -4.98 -0.69 -9.00
CA CYS A 279 -5.56 -1.51 -10.07
C CYS A 279 -6.71 -2.41 -9.58
N HIS A 280 -6.68 -2.83 -8.32
CA HIS A 280 -7.68 -3.71 -7.70
C HIS A 280 -8.68 -2.95 -6.85
N ASP A 281 -9.15 -1.83 -7.39
CA ASP A 281 -10.03 -0.89 -6.71
C ASP A 281 -11.37 -1.53 -6.30
N ASN A 282 -11.92 -2.44 -7.11
CA ASN A 282 -13.16 -3.16 -6.85
C ASN A 282 -12.94 -4.66 -6.58
N GLY A 283 -11.70 -5.04 -6.26
CA GLY A 283 -11.30 -6.42 -6.05
C GLY A 283 -10.47 -6.97 -7.22
N LEU A 284 -10.59 -8.26 -7.47
CA LEU A 284 -9.91 -8.94 -8.57
C LEU A 284 -10.54 -8.55 -9.91
N ASN A 285 -9.68 -8.26 -10.88
CA ASN A 285 -10.09 -7.96 -12.25
C ASN A 285 -10.42 -9.25 -13.00
N LEU A 286 -11.66 -9.40 -13.46
CA LEU A 286 -12.08 -10.58 -14.22
C LEU A 286 -11.42 -10.57 -15.62
N PRO A 287 -10.87 -11.70 -16.08
CA PRO A 287 -10.47 -11.85 -17.47
C PRO A 287 -11.67 -11.69 -18.42
N SER A 288 -11.47 -11.02 -19.57
CA SER A 288 -12.51 -10.87 -20.58
C SER A 288 -12.71 -12.12 -21.45
N LYS A 289 -11.69 -12.98 -21.55
CA LYS A 289 -11.69 -14.15 -22.44
C LYS A 289 -10.88 -15.31 -21.88
N ASP A 290 -11.44 -16.52 -21.96
CA ASP A 290 -10.71 -17.79 -21.75
C ASP A 290 -10.23 -18.31 -23.11
N GLU A 291 -8.92 -18.28 -23.36
CA GLU A 291 -8.38 -18.76 -24.63
C GLU A 291 -8.35 -20.28 -24.73
N PHE A 292 -8.19 -20.99 -23.61
CA PHE A 292 -8.12 -22.44 -23.63
C PHE A 292 -9.50 -23.04 -23.88
N LEU A 293 -10.52 -22.59 -23.15
CA LEU A 293 -11.90 -23.02 -23.40
C LEU A 293 -12.36 -22.58 -24.79
N GLY A 294 -12.03 -21.36 -25.22
CA GLY A 294 -12.34 -20.90 -26.58
C GLY A 294 -11.70 -21.78 -27.67
N LEU A 295 -10.49 -22.30 -27.43
CA LEU A 295 -9.83 -23.24 -28.32
C LEU A 295 -10.56 -24.59 -28.37
N LEU A 296 -10.98 -25.13 -27.21
CA LEU A 296 -11.74 -26.38 -27.15
C LEU A 296 -13.11 -26.24 -27.83
N ASP A 297 -13.82 -25.12 -27.61
CA ASP A 297 -15.12 -24.83 -28.22
C ASP A 297 -15.03 -24.70 -29.75
N SER A 298 -13.86 -24.34 -30.29
CA SER A 298 -13.61 -24.31 -31.73
C SER A 298 -13.42 -25.70 -32.37
N GLY A 299 -13.46 -26.77 -31.58
CA GLY A 299 -13.34 -28.15 -32.03
C GLY A 299 -11.92 -28.71 -32.01
N VAL A 300 -10.95 -27.97 -31.45
CA VAL A 300 -9.58 -28.44 -31.30
C VAL A 300 -9.51 -29.43 -30.14
N ARG A 301 -9.17 -30.70 -30.43
CA ARG A 301 -9.07 -31.79 -29.45
C ARG A 301 -7.75 -31.79 -28.67
N ARG A 302 -7.30 -30.61 -28.22
CA ARG A 302 -6.02 -30.44 -27.53
C ARG A 302 -6.00 -31.08 -26.14
N ILE A 303 -7.15 -31.28 -25.50
CA ILE A 303 -7.18 -31.87 -24.15
C ILE A 303 -6.93 -33.39 -24.16
N GLU A 304 -7.23 -34.07 -25.28
CA GLU A 304 -7.14 -35.53 -25.42
C GLU A 304 -5.68 -36.03 -25.41
N GLN A 305 -4.72 -35.21 -25.85
CA GLN A 305 -3.29 -35.56 -25.88
C GLN A 305 -2.63 -35.63 -24.50
N TYR A 306 -3.29 -35.15 -23.43
CA TYR A 306 -2.71 -35.11 -22.09
C TYR A 306 -2.93 -36.39 -21.26
N GLY A 307 -3.59 -37.41 -21.81
CA GLY A 307 -3.73 -38.73 -21.19
C GLY A 307 -4.25 -38.66 -19.74
N GLU A 308 -3.50 -39.20 -18.79
CA GLU A 308 -3.84 -39.23 -17.36
C GLU A 308 -3.94 -37.83 -16.70
N ALA A 309 -3.37 -36.78 -17.31
CA ALA A 309 -3.46 -35.42 -16.81
C ALA A 309 -4.76 -34.70 -17.23
N ARG A 310 -5.57 -35.32 -18.10
CA ARG A 310 -6.82 -34.76 -18.63
C ARG A 310 -7.76 -34.30 -17.53
N ASP A 311 -8.09 -35.16 -16.56
CA ASP A 311 -9.07 -34.83 -15.51
C ASP A 311 -8.63 -33.63 -14.66
N ARG A 312 -7.32 -33.45 -14.47
CA ARG A 312 -6.76 -32.30 -13.74
C ARG A 312 -6.88 -31.01 -14.56
N LEU A 313 -6.61 -31.07 -15.86
CA LEU A 313 -6.81 -29.94 -16.75
C LEU A 313 -8.29 -29.58 -16.85
N GLU A 314 -9.18 -30.58 -16.95
CA GLU A 314 -10.62 -30.34 -16.92
C GLU A 314 -11.04 -29.68 -15.60
N ALA A 315 -10.60 -30.19 -14.45
CA ALA A 315 -10.88 -29.55 -13.16
C ALA A 315 -10.35 -28.11 -13.07
N PHE A 316 -9.15 -27.86 -13.64
CA PHE A 316 -8.54 -26.55 -13.65
C PHE A 316 -9.36 -25.53 -14.45
N PHE A 317 -9.74 -25.86 -15.69
CA PHE A 317 -10.38 -24.93 -16.63
C PHE A 317 -11.92 -24.90 -16.59
N TYR A 318 -12.59 -26.01 -16.23
CA TYR A 318 -14.07 -26.07 -16.21
C TYR A 318 -14.70 -25.62 -14.88
N SER A 319 -13.90 -25.12 -13.94
CA SER A 319 -14.41 -24.54 -12.70
C SER A 319 -15.15 -23.22 -12.96
N ASP A 320 -16.22 -22.95 -12.21
CA ASP A 320 -16.95 -21.65 -12.26
C ASP A 320 -16.13 -20.55 -11.59
N LEU A 321 -15.10 -20.06 -12.30
CA LEU A 321 -14.26 -18.97 -11.83
C LEU A 321 -15.07 -17.70 -11.60
N GLY A 322 -16.11 -17.46 -12.41
CA GLY A 322 -16.99 -16.30 -12.24
C GLY A 322 -17.61 -16.24 -10.83
N LYS A 323 -18.02 -17.38 -10.29
CA LYS A 323 -18.49 -17.48 -8.89
C LYS A 323 -17.39 -17.19 -7.88
N ASP A 324 -16.18 -17.67 -8.12
CA ASP A 324 -15.03 -17.44 -7.23
C ASP A 324 -14.60 -15.97 -7.22
N PHE A 325 -14.52 -15.31 -8.38
CA PHE A 325 -14.24 -13.88 -8.49
C PHE A 325 -15.33 -13.04 -7.81
N ARG A 326 -16.62 -13.34 -8.04
CA ARG A 326 -17.73 -12.63 -7.36
C ARG A 326 -17.60 -12.71 -5.84
N ARG A 327 -17.38 -13.92 -5.30
CA ARG A 327 -17.20 -14.11 -3.86
C ARG A 327 -15.99 -13.33 -3.33
N ALA A 328 -14.85 -13.41 -4.03
CA ALA A 328 -13.64 -12.70 -3.63
C ALA A 328 -13.85 -11.17 -3.60
N ASN A 329 -14.57 -10.64 -4.59
CA ASN A 329 -14.85 -9.21 -4.72
C ASN A 329 -15.91 -8.73 -3.72
N GLU A 330 -16.93 -9.55 -3.44
CA GLU A 330 -17.91 -9.30 -2.36
C GLU A 330 -17.23 -9.26 -0.99
N ASP A 331 -16.36 -10.22 -0.70
CA ASP A 331 -15.56 -10.27 0.53
C ASP A 331 -14.66 -9.02 0.64
N TYR A 332 -14.04 -8.60 -0.46
CA TYR A 332 -13.22 -7.39 -0.51
C TYR A 332 -14.02 -6.12 -0.25
N ALA A 333 -15.11 -5.92 -0.98
CA ALA A 333 -15.99 -4.77 -0.82
C ALA A 333 -16.52 -4.66 0.62
N ALA A 334 -16.93 -5.78 1.22
CA ALA A 334 -17.36 -5.82 2.61
C ALA A 334 -16.26 -5.37 3.57
N ALA A 335 -15.03 -5.88 3.43
CA ALA A 335 -13.93 -5.51 4.31
C ALA A 335 -13.47 -4.06 4.12
N VAL A 336 -13.41 -3.55 2.88
CA VAL A 336 -13.09 -2.15 2.61
C VAL A 336 -14.13 -1.22 3.23
N ASN A 337 -15.42 -1.53 3.08
CA ASN A 337 -16.46 -0.71 3.70
C ASN A 337 -16.35 -0.66 5.23
N LEU A 338 -16.00 -1.78 5.86
CA LEU A 338 -15.81 -1.86 7.31
C LEU A 338 -14.64 -0.99 7.80
N VAL A 339 -13.55 -0.91 7.02
CA VAL A 339 -12.33 -0.19 7.38
C VAL A 339 -12.39 1.30 7.00
N CYS A 340 -12.82 1.58 5.76
CA CYS A 340 -12.74 2.90 5.16
C CYS A 340 -14.08 3.66 5.17
N GLY A 341 -15.20 2.96 5.36
CA GLY A 341 -16.54 3.56 5.32
C GLY A 341 -17.00 3.98 3.93
N CYS A 342 -16.38 3.47 2.87
CA CYS A 342 -16.63 3.82 1.46
C CYS A 342 -16.55 2.58 0.57
N THR A 343 -16.74 2.73 -0.74
CA THR A 343 -16.51 1.66 -1.72
C THR A 343 -15.01 1.40 -1.91
N GLY A 344 -14.67 0.30 -2.58
CA GLY A 344 -13.31 0.00 -3.01
C GLY A 344 -12.72 1.08 -3.93
N GLU A 345 -13.47 1.47 -4.96
CA GLU A 345 -13.11 2.56 -5.88
C GLU A 345 -12.81 3.87 -5.14
N GLU A 346 -13.68 4.29 -4.23
CA GLU A 346 -13.45 5.50 -3.42
C GLU A 346 -12.21 5.38 -2.52
N ALA A 347 -11.94 4.19 -1.98
CA ALA A 347 -10.77 3.94 -1.14
C ALA A 347 -9.47 3.96 -1.94
N ALA A 348 -9.44 3.34 -3.12
CA ALA A 348 -8.30 3.35 -4.04
C ALA A 348 -8.03 4.76 -4.59
N ALA A 349 -9.08 5.51 -4.95
CA ALA A 349 -8.95 6.90 -5.37
C ALA A 349 -8.41 7.78 -4.23
N ALA A 350 -8.89 7.59 -2.99
CA ALA A 350 -8.37 8.30 -1.82
C ALA A 350 -6.89 7.95 -1.54
N PHE A 351 -6.51 6.68 -1.72
CA PHE A 351 -5.12 6.23 -1.63
C PHE A 351 -4.24 6.89 -2.70
N LYS A 352 -4.63 6.84 -3.97
CA LYS A 352 -3.89 7.48 -5.06
C LYS A 352 -3.77 8.99 -4.82
N ALA A 353 -4.85 9.66 -4.46
CA ALA A 353 -4.82 11.09 -4.13
C ALA A 353 -3.88 11.40 -2.96
N ALA A 354 -3.81 10.53 -1.94
CA ALA A 354 -2.89 10.71 -0.82
C ALA A 354 -1.41 10.61 -1.25
N VAL A 355 -1.08 9.64 -2.10
CA VAL A 355 0.27 9.43 -2.64
C VAL A 355 0.65 10.53 -3.62
N ASP A 356 -0.18 10.81 -4.62
CA ASP A 356 0.08 11.85 -5.64
C ASP A 356 0.23 13.22 -4.97
N ARG A 357 -0.61 13.51 -3.97
CA ARG A 357 -0.43 14.70 -3.14
C ARG A 357 0.91 14.65 -2.45
N TYR A 358 1.25 13.57 -1.74
CA TYR A 358 2.54 13.47 -1.04
C TYR A 358 3.72 13.82 -1.96
N ASP A 359 3.79 13.20 -3.13
CA ASP A 359 4.89 13.41 -4.09
C ASP A 359 4.91 14.79 -4.75
N ALA A 360 3.76 15.46 -4.86
CA ALA A 360 3.68 16.75 -5.52
C ALA A 360 4.66 17.77 -4.92
N PRO A 361 5.35 18.57 -5.75
CA PRO A 361 6.22 19.65 -5.29
C PRO A 361 5.50 20.59 -4.33
N LEU A 362 6.23 21.11 -3.35
CA LEU A 362 5.70 22.04 -2.37
C LEU A 362 5.87 23.47 -2.86
N ASP A 363 4.81 24.25 -2.76
CA ASP A 363 4.87 25.72 -2.73
C ASP A 363 5.11 26.22 -1.29
N LEU A 364 5.10 27.54 -1.11
CA LEU A 364 5.34 28.18 0.18
C LEU A 364 4.24 27.83 1.20
N GLU A 365 2.99 27.84 0.77
CA GLU A 365 1.80 27.57 1.58
C GLU A 365 1.85 26.14 2.15
N ARG A 366 2.13 25.16 1.29
CA ARG A 366 2.26 23.78 1.69
C ARG A 366 3.48 23.52 2.56
N ALA A 367 4.63 24.11 2.22
CA ALA A 367 5.84 24.01 3.05
C ALA A 367 5.61 24.59 4.45
N ALA A 368 4.84 25.68 4.55
CA ALA A 368 4.48 26.31 5.81
C ALA A 368 3.53 25.43 6.64
N LEU A 369 2.50 24.86 6.01
CA LEU A 369 1.59 23.89 6.63
C LEU A 369 2.35 22.68 7.19
N GLU A 370 3.25 22.10 6.40
CA GLU A 370 4.08 20.96 6.83
C GLU A 370 5.09 21.31 7.95
N SER A 371 5.32 22.61 8.17
CA SER A 371 6.19 23.17 9.20
C SER A 371 5.46 23.76 10.41
N TYR A 372 4.12 23.64 10.47
CA TYR A 372 3.27 24.21 11.52
C TYR A 372 3.35 25.73 11.68
N VAL A 373 3.52 26.46 10.58
CA VAL A 373 3.56 27.92 10.59
C VAL A 373 2.74 28.50 9.44
N THR A 374 2.47 29.80 9.48
CA THR A 374 1.87 30.50 8.34
C THR A 374 2.89 30.69 7.22
N ALA A 375 2.42 30.82 5.98
CA ALA A 375 3.26 31.13 4.82
C ALA A 375 4.12 32.40 5.06
N GLU A 376 3.52 33.43 5.68
CA GLU A 376 4.22 34.65 6.07
C GLU A 376 5.37 34.36 7.06
N THR A 377 5.12 33.55 8.09
CA THR A 377 6.15 33.20 9.09
C THR A 377 7.29 32.41 8.44
N LEU A 378 6.97 31.47 7.56
CA LEU A 378 7.99 30.71 6.83
C LEU A 378 8.81 31.63 5.90
N ALA A 379 8.16 32.52 5.16
CA ALA A 379 8.85 33.48 4.29
C ALA A 379 9.79 34.41 5.07
N GLN A 380 9.33 34.95 6.20
CA GLN A 380 10.15 35.78 7.09
C GLN A 380 11.36 35.01 7.63
N THR A 381 11.17 33.74 7.98
CA THR A 381 12.24 32.85 8.46
C THR A 381 13.29 32.62 7.39
N ILE A 382 12.86 32.32 6.16
CA ILE A 382 13.75 32.12 5.00
C ILE A 382 14.54 33.41 4.70
N ALA A 383 13.88 34.56 4.73
CA ALA A 383 14.51 35.86 4.51
C ALA A 383 15.57 36.17 5.58
N LEU A 384 15.25 35.93 6.87
CA LEU A 384 16.22 36.12 7.95
C LEU A 384 17.41 35.17 7.81
N ALA A 385 17.17 33.89 7.54
CA ALA A 385 18.24 32.90 7.34
C ALA A 385 19.17 33.34 6.21
N SER A 386 18.61 33.82 5.09
CA SER A 386 19.38 34.32 3.95
C SER A 386 20.21 35.58 4.31
N ALA A 387 19.63 36.52 5.05
CA ALA A 387 20.30 37.77 5.45
C ALA A 387 21.41 37.56 6.51
N SER A 388 21.26 36.55 7.36
CA SER A 388 22.20 36.24 8.45
C SER A 388 23.34 35.31 8.05
N GLY A 389 23.46 34.98 6.75
CA GLY A 389 24.48 34.05 6.23
C GLY A 389 24.17 32.57 6.50
N GLY A 390 22.92 32.26 6.87
CA GLY A 390 22.40 30.90 6.94
C GLY A 390 22.41 30.21 5.58
N LYS A 391 22.65 28.90 5.58
CA LYS A 391 22.79 28.09 4.36
C LYS A 391 21.52 27.28 4.11
N LEU A 392 20.39 27.94 3.86
CA LEU A 392 19.23 27.24 3.27
C LEU A 392 19.48 27.02 1.78
N PRO A 393 19.11 25.86 1.21
CA PRO A 393 19.31 25.61 -0.22
C PRO A 393 18.45 26.50 -1.12
N ALA A 394 18.92 26.73 -2.34
CA ALA A 394 18.29 27.64 -3.29
C ALA A 394 16.82 27.29 -3.59
N ARG A 395 16.44 26.01 -3.58
CA ARG A 395 15.05 25.58 -3.78
C ARG A 395 14.12 25.99 -2.64
N ILE A 396 14.62 25.97 -1.39
CA ILE A 396 13.89 26.46 -0.22
C ILE A 396 13.77 27.98 -0.28
N ILE A 397 14.86 28.67 -0.60
CA ILE A 397 14.84 30.14 -0.78
C ILE A 397 13.87 30.54 -1.88
N GLY A 398 13.85 29.80 -2.99
CA GLY A 398 12.98 30.06 -4.13
C GLY A 398 11.48 30.00 -3.82
N LEU A 399 11.05 29.36 -2.73
CA LEU A 399 9.65 29.35 -2.31
C LEU A 399 9.12 30.77 -2.06
N THR A 400 9.94 31.68 -1.54
CA THR A 400 9.51 33.08 -1.30
C THR A 400 9.37 33.90 -2.57
N ALA A 401 9.81 33.37 -3.71
CA ALA A 401 9.68 33.98 -5.03
C ALA A 401 8.62 33.27 -5.89
N GLY A 402 7.75 32.45 -5.28
CA GLY A 402 6.71 31.68 -5.98
C GLY A 402 7.23 30.43 -6.71
N GLY A 403 8.47 30.01 -6.44
CA GLY A 403 8.99 28.73 -6.91
C GLY A 403 8.42 27.54 -6.13
N THR A 404 8.72 26.33 -6.60
CA THR A 404 8.36 25.08 -5.92
C THR A 404 9.60 24.26 -5.53
N CYS A 405 9.46 23.42 -4.51
CA CYS A 405 10.49 22.50 -4.03
C CYS A 405 10.04 21.04 -4.20
N PRO A 406 10.78 20.21 -4.96
CA PRO A 406 10.49 18.77 -5.06
C PRO A 406 10.49 18.10 -3.68
N ARG A 407 9.62 17.09 -3.50
CA ARG A 407 9.46 16.36 -2.23
C ARG A 407 10.78 15.90 -1.61
N SER A 408 11.63 15.22 -2.38
CA SER A 408 12.91 14.70 -1.90
C SER A 408 13.89 15.79 -1.45
N ALA A 409 13.89 16.95 -2.11
CA ALA A 409 14.69 18.09 -1.69
C ALA A 409 14.15 18.71 -0.39
N TRP A 410 12.83 18.84 -0.26
CA TRP A 410 12.20 19.34 0.96
C TRP A 410 12.50 18.44 2.16
N GLU A 411 12.39 17.12 2.01
CA GLU A 411 12.67 16.16 3.08
C GLU A 411 14.13 16.19 3.54
N ALA A 412 15.08 16.25 2.59
CA ALA A 412 16.50 16.33 2.89
C ALA A 412 16.87 17.57 3.73
N ASP A 413 16.16 18.68 3.52
CA ASP A 413 16.44 19.96 4.16
C ASP A 413 15.47 20.32 5.30
N TRP A 414 14.47 19.47 5.59
CA TRP A 414 13.40 19.81 6.51
C TRP A 414 13.90 20.15 7.92
N LEU A 415 14.90 19.41 8.43
CA LEU A 415 15.50 19.70 9.74
C LEU A 415 16.24 21.04 9.75
N ALA A 416 16.87 21.44 8.65
CA ALA A 416 17.50 22.75 8.53
C ALA A 416 16.45 23.86 8.58
N VAL A 417 15.34 23.72 7.85
CA VAL A 417 14.20 24.66 7.89
C VAL A 417 13.64 24.76 9.30
N ARG A 418 13.43 23.63 9.98
CA ARG A 418 12.92 23.60 11.37
C ARG A 418 13.86 24.31 12.35
N ASN A 419 15.17 24.17 12.17
CA ASN A 419 16.15 24.85 13.02
C ASN A 419 16.10 26.37 12.83
N GLU A 420 15.92 26.86 11.61
CA GLU A 420 15.75 28.30 11.36
C GLU A 420 14.42 28.82 11.93
N LEU A 421 13.32 28.06 11.83
CA LEU A 421 12.04 28.41 12.46
C LEU A 421 12.16 28.51 13.98
N TYR A 422 12.92 27.62 14.61
CA TYR A 422 13.19 27.68 16.04
C TYR A 422 14.03 28.92 16.42
N ARG A 423 15.03 29.29 15.61
CA ARG A 423 15.80 30.53 15.81
C ARG A 423 14.92 31.76 15.67
N TRP A 424 14.07 31.80 14.64
CA TRP A 424 13.10 32.86 14.42
C TRP A 424 12.17 33.04 15.63
N GLY A 425 11.64 31.93 16.17
CA GLY A 425 10.77 31.95 17.35
C GLY A 425 11.44 32.45 18.64
N LYS A 426 12.78 32.48 18.73
CA LYS A 426 13.51 33.07 19.86
C LYS A 426 13.75 34.57 19.74
N LEU A 427 13.64 35.12 18.52
CA LEU A 427 13.87 36.53 18.23
C LEU A 427 12.60 37.37 18.35
N LYS A 428 11.43 36.73 18.28
CA LYS A 428 10.12 37.31 18.63
C LYS A 428 9.85 37.13 20.11
#